data_AF-A0A9P3LZ17-F1
#
_entry.id   AF-A0A9P3LZ17-F1
#
_cell.length_a   1.000
_cell.length_b   1.000
_cell.length_c   1.000
_cell.angle_alpha   90.00
_cell.angle_beta   90.00
_cell.angle_gamma   90.00
#
_symmetry.space_group_name_H-M   'P 1'
#
loop_
_entity.id
_entity.type
_entity.pdbx_description
1 polymer ?
#
loop_
_entity_poly.entity_id
_entity_poly.type
_entity_poly.pdbx_seq_one_letter_code
_entity_poly.pdbx_strand_id
1 'polypeptide(L)'
;MVKSTTLMMAVLATVVGSAFGGYSDNCHGSSRCNKGMGPACRSAYARFTDGTVYNAYVSRTFGHCTAIYRCNSGYPALTGAQLKGFFAPIFAGQGCQGCGSHAFDGGNCEVTVNYCSNCVDSGNPN
;
A
#
# COMPACT_ATOMS: atom_id res chain seq x y z
N MET A 1 15.66 60.73 -6.36
CA MET A 1 16.33 59.41 -6.26
C MET A 1 15.31 58.32 -6.57
N VAL A 2 15.71 57.28 -7.29
CA VAL A 2 15.05 55.95 -7.36
C VAL A 2 14.97 55.32 -5.95
N LYS A 3 14.23 54.27 -5.56
CA LYS A 3 13.22 53.34 -6.11
C LYS A 3 12.51 52.68 -4.89
N SER A 4 11.44 51.88 -4.94
CA SER A 4 10.61 51.32 -6.02
C SER A 4 9.20 51.01 -5.47
N THR A 5 8.23 50.71 -6.33
CA THR A 5 7.03 49.94 -5.97
C THR A 5 7.41 48.48 -5.70
N THR A 6 6.83 47.84 -4.68
CA THR A 6 6.86 46.38 -4.51
C THR A 6 5.43 45.88 -4.31
N LEU A 7 4.93 45.16 -5.31
CA LEU A 7 3.58 44.60 -5.30
C LEU A 7 3.46 43.40 -4.36
N MET A 8 2.21 43.11 -3.99
CA MET A 8 1.79 41.85 -3.39
C MET A 8 2.33 40.64 -4.17
N MET A 9 3.06 39.75 -3.50
CA MET A 9 3.13 38.35 -3.89
C MET A 9 2.21 37.55 -2.99
N ALA A 10 0.95 37.42 -3.41
CA ALA A 10 0.10 36.36 -2.89
C ALA A 10 0.70 35.03 -3.35
N VAL A 11 1.34 34.30 -2.43
CA VAL A 11 1.76 32.92 -2.68
C VAL A 11 0.48 32.08 -2.73
N LEU A 12 -0.11 31.95 -3.92
CA LEU A 12 -1.04 30.87 -4.20
C LEU A 12 -0.24 29.57 -4.13
N ALA A 13 -0.17 29.00 -2.94
CA ALA A 13 0.01 27.57 -2.79
C ALA A 13 -1.22 26.90 -3.39
N THR A 14 -1.20 26.69 -4.71
CA THR A 14 -2.08 25.74 -5.38
C THR A 14 -1.70 24.37 -4.87
N VAL A 15 -2.25 24.00 -3.72
CA VAL A 15 -2.38 22.62 -3.31
C VAL A 15 -3.32 22.00 -4.34
N VAL A 16 -2.73 21.47 -5.42
CA VAL A 16 -3.40 20.51 -6.29
C VAL A 16 -3.60 19.26 -5.46
N GLY A 17 -4.59 19.33 -4.57
CA GLY A 17 -5.27 18.19 -4.00
C GLY A 17 -5.99 17.52 -5.15
N SER A 18 -5.24 16.69 -5.88
CA SER A 18 -5.73 15.92 -7.01
C SER A 18 -6.87 15.04 -6.55
N ALA A 19 -8.10 15.50 -6.79
CA ALA A 19 -9.33 14.78 -6.54
C ALA A 19 -9.49 13.64 -7.55
N PHE A 20 -8.63 12.63 -7.42
CA PHE A 20 -8.77 11.32 -8.04
C PHE A 20 -9.05 10.32 -6.93
N GLY A 21 -9.84 9.29 -7.22
CA GLY A 21 -10.19 8.24 -6.26
C GLY A 21 -8.95 7.43 -5.87
N GLY A 22 -8.18 7.93 -4.90
CA GLY A 22 -7.03 7.24 -4.35
C GLY A 22 -7.44 6.02 -3.54
N TYR A 23 -6.48 5.14 -3.31
CA TYR A 23 -6.65 4.04 -2.38
C TYR A 23 -6.91 4.55 -0.96
N SER A 24 -7.66 3.78 -0.18
CA SER A 24 -8.00 4.11 1.20
C SER A 24 -7.94 2.89 2.12
N ASP A 25 -7.62 3.15 3.39
CA ASP A 25 -7.62 2.15 4.45
C ASP A 25 -9.00 1.51 4.63
N ASN A 26 -9.07 0.18 4.57
CA ASN A 26 -10.33 -0.55 4.69
C ASN A 26 -10.13 -2.02 5.07
N CYS A 27 -11.14 -2.62 5.69
CA CYS A 27 -11.17 -4.07 5.99
C CYS A 27 -12.01 -4.88 4.99
N HIS A 28 -12.09 -4.44 3.72
CA HIS A 28 -12.81 -5.18 2.69
C HIS A 28 -11.98 -6.33 2.12
N GLY A 29 -12.64 -7.25 1.43
CA GLY A 29 -12.02 -8.41 0.82
C GLY A 29 -13.06 -9.35 0.23
N SER A 30 -12.63 -10.55 -0.14
CA SER A 30 -13.55 -11.64 -0.53
C SER A 30 -14.53 -11.97 0.61
N SER A 31 -15.73 -12.45 0.28
CA SER A 31 -16.64 -13.06 1.26
C SER A 31 -16.06 -14.28 1.98
N ARG A 32 -14.94 -14.84 1.49
CA ARG A 32 -14.18 -15.92 2.15
C ARG A 32 -13.20 -15.42 3.22
N CYS A 33 -12.98 -14.10 3.32
CA CYS A 33 -12.14 -13.46 4.33
C CYS A 33 -12.74 -13.55 5.73
N ASN A 34 -12.40 -14.63 6.44
CA ASN A 34 -12.83 -14.87 7.82
C ASN A 34 -11.73 -14.51 8.84
N LYS A 35 -12.08 -14.44 10.12
CA LYS A 35 -11.17 -14.08 11.23
C LYS A 35 -9.97 -15.04 11.38
N GLY A 36 -10.10 -16.27 10.89
CA GLY A 36 -9.03 -17.28 10.88
C GLY A 36 -7.99 -17.06 9.79
N MET A 37 -8.19 -16.13 8.85
CA MET A 37 -7.23 -15.84 7.78
C MET A 37 -6.09 -14.92 8.21
N GLY A 38 -6.25 -14.15 9.29
CA GLY A 38 -5.22 -13.21 9.76
C GLY A 38 -3.81 -13.82 9.91
N PRO A 39 -3.63 -15.02 10.50
CA PRO A 39 -2.34 -15.73 10.50
C PRO A 39 -1.80 -16.05 9.10
N ALA A 40 -2.63 -16.55 8.18
CA ALA A 40 -2.19 -16.87 6.82
C ALA A 40 -1.80 -15.62 6.02
N CYS A 41 -2.55 -14.52 6.17
CA CYS A 41 -2.23 -13.24 5.54
C CYS A 41 -0.97 -12.59 6.13
N ARG A 42 -0.74 -12.74 7.44
CA ARG A 42 0.51 -12.33 8.09
C ARG A 42 1.71 -13.13 7.57
N SER A 43 1.55 -14.44 7.38
CA SER A 43 2.57 -15.28 6.74
C SER A 43 2.77 -14.93 5.26
N ALA A 44 1.72 -14.51 4.54
CA ALA A 44 1.83 -14.10 3.13
C ALA A 44 2.72 -12.86 2.96
N TYR A 45 2.50 -11.79 3.75
CA TYR A 45 3.39 -10.63 3.69
C TYR A 45 4.75 -10.84 4.39
N ALA A 46 4.88 -11.83 5.27
CA ALA A 46 6.19 -12.19 5.82
C ALA A 46 7.17 -12.73 4.76
N ARG A 47 6.68 -13.23 3.61
CA ARG A 47 7.47 -13.72 2.46
C ARG A 47 8.15 -12.64 1.62
N PHE A 48 7.91 -11.36 1.88
CA PHE A 48 8.74 -10.30 1.29
C PHE A 48 10.16 -10.38 1.89
N THR A 49 11.19 -10.31 1.06
CA THR A 49 12.59 -10.45 1.51
C THR A 49 13.10 -9.08 1.96
N ASP A 50 13.58 -8.97 3.20
CA ASP A 50 13.81 -7.66 3.84
C ASP A 50 14.82 -6.77 3.11
N GLY A 51 15.86 -7.36 2.52
CA GLY A 51 16.86 -6.64 1.71
C GLY A 51 16.54 -6.50 0.22
N THR A 52 15.51 -7.18 -0.30
CA THR A 52 15.13 -7.06 -1.72
C THR A 52 14.34 -5.77 -1.94
N VAL A 53 14.66 -5.04 -3.01
CA VAL A 53 13.95 -3.84 -3.43
C VAL A 53 12.85 -4.21 -4.42
N TYR A 54 11.65 -3.71 -4.15
CA TYR A 54 10.43 -3.87 -4.94
C TYR A 54 10.01 -2.51 -5.48
N ASN A 55 9.92 -2.40 -6.80
CA ASN A 55 9.65 -1.15 -7.54
C ASN A 55 8.62 -1.35 -8.67
N ALA A 56 7.77 -2.38 -8.52
CA ALA A 56 6.73 -2.77 -9.45
C ALA A 56 5.65 -3.57 -8.71
N TYR A 57 4.54 -3.88 -9.40
CA TYR A 57 3.51 -4.76 -8.87
C TYR A 57 4.11 -6.10 -8.42
N VAL A 58 3.78 -6.53 -7.20
CA VAL A 58 4.30 -7.76 -6.61
C VAL A 58 3.28 -8.35 -5.64
N SER A 59 3.16 -9.67 -5.65
CA SER A 59 2.35 -10.42 -4.69
C SER A 59 3.10 -11.60 -4.09
N ARG A 60 2.75 -11.94 -2.85
CA ARG A 60 3.23 -13.10 -2.13
C ARG A 60 2.05 -13.87 -1.54
N THR A 61 2.04 -15.19 -1.67
CA THR A 61 0.92 -16.04 -1.27
C THR A 61 1.32 -17.03 -0.18
N PHE A 62 0.40 -17.31 0.72
CA PHE A 62 0.57 -18.32 1.77
C PHE A 62 -0.78 -18.93 2.14
N GLY A 63 -0.89 -20.25 1.97
CA GLY A 63 -2.16 -20.96 2.11
C GLY A 63 -3.21 -20.37 1.17
N HIS A 64 -4.29 -19.84 1.74
CA HIS A 64 -5.37 -19.19 0.99
C HIS A 64 -5.36 -17.65 1.03
N CYS A 65 -4.25 -17.01 1.42
CA CYS A 65 -4.12 -15.56 1.39
C CYS A 65 -3.04 -15.09 0.41
N THR A 66 -3.31 -13.97 -0.26
CA THR A 66 -2.35 -13.22 -1.06
C THR A 66 -2.13 -11.85 -0.45
N ALA A 67 -0.87 -11.46 -0.32
CA ALA A 67 -0.41 -10.13 0.05
C ALA A 67 0.10 -9.42 -1.20
N ILE A 68 -0.45 -8.26 -1.54
CA ILE A 68 -0.25 -7.55 -2.80
C ILE A 68 0.28 -6.15 -2.49
N TYR A 69 1.30 -5.69 -3.21
CA TYR A 69 1.72 -4.29 -3.28
C TYR A 69 1.40 -3.76 -4.69
N ARG A 70 0.62 -2.68 -4.76
CA ARG A 70 0.24 -2.02 -6.02
C ARG A 70 0.22 -0.49 -5.89
N CYS A 71 0.46 0.19 -7.00
CA CYS A 71 0.30 1.63 -7.17
C CYS A 71 -0.42 1.92 -8.49
N ASN A 72 -1.11 3.06 -8.57
CA ASN A 72 -1.75 3.54 -9.79
C ASN A 72 -0.71 3.97 -10.83
N SER A 73 0.38 4.61 -10.37
CA SER A 73 1.54 4.95 -11.20
C SER A 73 2.79 5.12 -10.33
N GLY A 74 3.97 5.19 -10.96
CA GLY A 74 5.21 5.63 -10.29
C GLY A 74 5.58 4.83 -9.04
N TYR A 75 5.71 3.50 -9.16
CA TYR A 75 6.03 2.61 -8.03
C TYR A 75 7.32 3.06 -7.30
N PRO A 76 7.25 3.49 -6.03
CA PRO A 76 8.44 3.77 -5.24
C PRO A 76 9.28 2.50 -5.04
N ALA A 77 10.60 2.68 -5.00
CA ALA A 77 11.52 1.60 -4.68
C ALA A 77 11.52 1.34 -3.16
N LEU A 78 10.82 0.29 -2.73
CA LEU A 78 10.64 -0.07 -1.32
C LEU A 78 11.32 -1.40 -1.00
N THR A 79 11.97 -1.51 0.15
CA THR A 79 12.50 -2.79 0.62
C THR A 79 11.38 -3.71 1.12
N GLY A 80 11.62 -5.02 1.18
CA GLY A 80 10.66 -5.96 1.78
C GLY A 80 10.32 -5.62 3.24
N ALA A 81 11.28 -5.08 3.99
CA ALA A 81 11.06 -4.61 5.36
C ALA A 81 10.11 -3.40 5.41
N GLN A 82 10.25 -2.45 4.47
CA GLN A 82 9.33 -1.31 4.34
C GLN A 82 7.93 -1.78 3.95
N LEU A 83 7.81 -2.71 2.98
CA LEU A 83 6.52 -3.29 2.59
C LEU A 83 5.82 -3.98 3.77
N LYS A 84 6.53 -4.82 4.54
CA LYS A 84 6.00 -5.42 5.79
C LYS A 84 5.51 -4.36 6.78
N GLY A 85 6.23 -3.24 6.87
CA GLY A 85 5.82 -2.06 7.65
C GLY A 85 4.47 -1.50 7.23
N PHE A 86 4.20 -1.40 5.92
CA PHE A 86 2.88 -0.97 5.40
C PHE A 86 1.78 -2.02 5.58
N PHE A 87 2.09 -3.33 5.59
CA PHE A 87 1.08 -4.37 5.85
C PHE A 87 0.63 -4.42 7.33
N ALA A 88 1.50 -4.04 8.28
CA ALA A 88 1.20 -4.14 9.71
C ALA A 88 -0.01 -3.29 10.18
N PRO A 89 -0.20 -2.02 9.74
CA PRO A 89 -1.39 -1.22 10.00
C PRO A 89 -2.74 -1.90 9.73
N ILE A 90 -2.84 -2.79 8.73
CA ILE A 90 -4.10 -3.48 8.39
C ILE A 90 -4.63 -4.25 9.60
N PHE A 91 -3.75 -4.93 10.33
CA PHE A 91 -4.13 -5.72 11.52
C PHE A 91 -4.03 -4.92 12.82
N ALA A 92 -2.99 -4.09 12.97
CA ALA A 92 -2.66 -3.43 14.24
C ALA A 92 -3.27 -2.03 14.40
N GLY A 93 -3.51 -1.31 13.30
CA GLY A 93 -4.09 0.04 13.29
C GLY A 93 -5.58 0.05 12.96
N GLN A 94 -5.96 -0.59 11.85
CA GLN A 94 -7.36 -0.67 11.39
C GLN A 94 -8.18 -1.75 12.10
N GLY A 95 -7.52 -2.73 12.74
CA GLY A 95 -8.19 -3.83 13.43
C GLY A 95 -8.81 -4.90 12.52
N CYS A 96 -8.43 -4.95 11.24
CA CYS A 96 -8.98 -5.92 10.29
C CYS A 96 -8.64 -7.36 10.71
N GLN A 97 -9.63 -8.25 10.72
CA GLN A 97 -9.48 -9.58 11.33
C GLN A 97 -9.00 -10.68 10.37
N GLY A 98 -8.98 -10.42 9.06
CA GLY A 98 -8.60 -11.41 8.06
C GLY A 98 -8.00 -10.77 6.80
N CYS A 99 -8.77 -9.91 6.14
CA CYS A 99 -8.39 -9.21 4.93
C CYS A 99 -8.59 -7.69 5.09
N GLY A 100 -7.94 -6.93 4.23
CA GLY A 100 -8.01 -5.47 4.20
C GLY A 100 -6.90 -4.86 3.36
N SER A 101 -6.89 -3.54 3.29
CA SER A 101 -5.96 -2.71 2.54
C SER A 101 -5.45 -1.56 3.40
N HIS A 102 -4.18 -1.20 3.25
CA HIS A 102 -3.62 0.04 3.78
C HIS A 102 -3.07 0.88 2.62
N ALA A 103 -3.52 2.13 2.54
CA ALA A 103 -3.14 3.08 1.53
C ALA A 103 -2.04 4.02 2.04
N PHE A 104 -1.12 4.35 1.15
CA PHE A 104 0.01 5.25 1.43
C PHE A 104 0.34 6.07 0.18
N ASP A 105 1.39 6.89 0.24
CA ASP A 105 1.79 7.78 -0.87
C ASP A 105 0.63 8.67 -1.35
N GLY A 106 -0.07 9.29 -0.40
CA GLY A 106 -1.26 10.13 -0.70
C GLY A 106 -2.46 9.37 -1.30
N GLY A 107 -2.46 8.03 -1.26
CA GLY A 107 -3.46 7.17 -1.92
C GLY A 107 -3.06 6.76 -3.34
N ASN A 108 -1.85 7.06 -3.82
CA ASN A 108 -1.32 6.52 -5.08
C ASN A 108 -0.99 5.02 -4.97
N CYS A 109 -0.58 4.56 -3.78
CA CYS A 109 -0.19 3.18 -3.52
C CYS A 109 -1.03 2.55 -2.41
N GLU A 110 -1.14 1.22 -2.45
CA GLU A 110 -1.68 0.42 -1.35
C GLU A 110 -0.96 -0.92 -1.23
N VAL A 111 -1.07 -1.48 -0.03
CA VAL A 111 -0.85 -2.89 0.23
C VAL A 111 -2.17 -3.55 0.63
N THR A 112 -2.46 -4.73 0.08
CA THR A 112 -3.71 -5.46 0.31
C THR A 112 -3.45 -6.91 0.69
N VAL A 113 -4.14 -7.40 1.70
CA VAL A 113 -4.25 -8.84 2.01
C VAL A 113 -5.65 -9.33 1.72
N ASN A 114 -5.79 -10.35 0.87
CA ASN A 114 -7.09 -10.88 0.44
C ASN A 114 -7.05 -12.40 0.27
N TYR A 115 -8.22 -13.04 0.31
CA TYR A 115 -8.35 -14.46 -0.02
C TYR A 115 -7.99 -14.74 -1.48
N CYS A 116 -7.27 -15.83 -1.71
CA CYS A 116 -7.15 -16.46 -3.02
C CYS A 116 -6.98 -17.98 -2.88
N SER A 117 -7.66 -18.75 -3.73
CA SER A 117 -7.52 -20.22 -3.74
C SER A 117 -6.29 -20.72 -4.50
N ASN A 118 -5.99 -20.12 -5.65
CA ASN A 118 -5.02 -20.63 -6.63
C ASN A 118 -4.00 -19.56 -7.06
N CYS A 119 -3.71 -18.57 -6.21
CA CYS A 119 -2.73 -17.53 -6.54
C CYS A 119 -1.31 -18.06 -6.31
N VAL A 120 -0.43 -17.77 -7.27
CA VAL A 120 1.02 -17.92 -7.14
C VAL A 120 1.65 -16.59 -6.75
N ASP A 121 2.88 -16.65 -6.20
CA ASP A 121 3.73 -15.45 -6.07
C ASP A 121 3.90 -14.79 -7.45
N SER A 122 3.84 -13.47 -7.49
CA SER A 122 4.03 -12.70 -8.73
C SER A 122 4.87 -11.46 -8.48
N GLY A 123 5.48 -10.90 -9.52
CA GLY A 123 6.37 -9.76 -9.38
C GLY A 123 7.64 -10.07 -8.59
N ASN A 124 8.54 -9.10 -8.57
CA ASN A 124 9.96 -9.40 -8.67
C ASN A 124 10.54 -10.20 -7.48
N PRO A 125 11.33 -11.26 -7.73
CA PRO A 125 12.22 -11.88 -6.77
C PRO A 125 13.67 -11.77 -7.24
N ASN A 126 14.16 -10.54 -7.47
CA ASN A 126 15.57 -10.24 -7.78
C ASN A 126 16.51 -10.88 -6.75
#